data_AF-A0A833M8J9-F1
#
_entry.id   AF-A0A833M8J9-F1
#
_cell.length_a   1.000
_cell.length_b   1.000
_cell.length_c   1.000
_cell.angle_alpha   90.00
_cell.angle_beta   90.00
_cell.angle_gamma   90.00
#
_symmetry.space_group_name_H-M   'P 1'
#
loop_
_entity.id
_entity.type
_entity.pdbx_description
1 polymer ?
#
loop_
_entity_poly.entity_id
_entity_poly.type
_entity_poly.pdbx_seq_one_letter_code
_entity_poly.pdbx_strand_id
1 'polypeptide(L)'
;MRPRRSVLRRTLRIVSVVAGLLAVAGGALGAEERPKGTNYLSAREGGNRLAAPAMGLPELLQCLVGPDVSVSNATLSAAPQAAGTFAGGLGVIGFDQGIILSSGDIQTLSGPNLGDSTSTVNLTPGDADLDGLIPGYTTFDSAVLEFDFTCTSAQQVVFQYVFGSEEYNEYVNSPFNDVFGFFLNGANIAVAPAGCSGAGAPVSINNVNCGNPYVGAGPNCNCFRNNDLDDGGGSIHTELDGLTQVFHATGTIQAGTNHIKIVLADAGDQVLDSDVMIRCQSFTCGAPPVTGACCLPAGPCVTLTSADCAANGGAYHGDNSSCVPSPCGAATGACCLPTQACEVESPDSCATAGGTYQGDLTACVPNPCGAPIAACCFGTSSCQLTDPFSCIGTYLPLVAACDPNPCADLTGACCADAAICEVGTLAQCGGDTFLGIGTSCDPNPCDAIVGACCHDNGLCEITLQNQCTGGDTYMGNRTVCDPNPCGANANQIFADGFNLGDTGAWSVAIP
;
A
#
# COMPACT_ATOMS: atom_id res chain seq x y z
N MET A 1 70.94 -52.78 -33.58
CA MET A 1 69.58 -53.32 -33.79
C MET A 1 69.16 -54.06 -32.53
N ARG A 2 68.21 -53.48 -31.77
CA ARG A 2 67.82 -53.86 -30.39
C ARG A 2 66.58 -54.79 -30.38
N PRO A 3 66.31 -55.53 -29.27
CA PRO A 3 66.10 -56.98 -29.36
C PRO A 3 64.69 -57.48 -28.97
N ARG A 4 64.63 -58.82 -28.88
CA ARG A 4 63.52 -59.77 -28.72
C ARG A 4 62.74 -59.71 -27.39
N ARG A 5 61.56 -60.35 -27.46
CA ARG A 5 60.55 -60.77 -26.47
C ARG A 5 61.05 -61.46 -25.18
N SER A 6 60.31 -61.26 -24.07
CA SER A 6 59.94 -62.31 -23.08
C SER A 6 58.82 -61.89 -22.10
N VAL A 7 57.60 -62.41 -22.31
CA VAL A 7 56.74 -63.25 -21.42
C VAL A 7 56.49 -62.89 -19.91
N LEU A 8 55.17 -62.73 -19.60
CA LEU A 8 54.34 -63.05 -18.40
C LEU A 8 54.44 -62.27 -17.05
N ARG A 9 53.36 -61.58 -16.63
CA ARG A 9 52.31 -62.04 -15.66
C ARG A 9 51.34 -60.91 -15.23
N ARG A 10 50.06 -61.32 -15.14
CA ARG A 10 48.87 -60.77 -14.43
C ARG A 10 49.10 -59.68 -13.38
N THR A 11 48.24 -58.64 -13.37
CA THR A 11 47.10 -58.50 -12.42
C THR A 11 46.08 -57.47 -12.91
N LEU A 12 44.83 -57.91 -13.05
CA LEU A 12 43.64 -57.09 -13.29
C LEU A 12 43.13 -56.62 -11.91
N ARG A 13 43.08 -55.32 -11.63
CA ARG A 13 42.40 -54.78 -10.44
C ARG A 13 41.06 -54.19 -10.86
N ILE A 14 40.03 -54.90 -10.41
CA ILE A 14 38.65 -54.47 -10.29
C ILE A 14 38.60 -53.32 -9.28
N VAL A 15 37.99 -52.20 -9.63
CA VAL A 15 37.41 -51.27 -8.65
C VAL A 15 35.95 -51.08 -9.03
N SER A 16 35.10 -51.72 -8.24
CA SER A 16 33.66 -51.67 -8.34
C SER A 16 33.13 -50.28 -8.00
N VAL A 17 32.20 -49.80 -8.82
CA VAL A 17 31.28 -48.71 -8.48
C VAL A 17 30.35 -49.25 -7.39
N VAL A 18 30.45 -48.70 -6.18
CA VAL A 18 29.49 -48.93 -5.10
C VAL A 18 28.69 -47.64 -4.93
N ALA A 19 27.42 -47.71 -5.31
CA ALA A 19 26.40 -46.78 -4.88
C ALA A 19 26.25 -46.92 -3.36
N GLY A 20 26.42 -45.81 -2.64
CA GLY A 20 26.18 -45.72 -1.21
C GLY A 20 25.39 -44.44 -0.93
N LEU A 21 24.08 -44.60 -0.73
CA LEU A 21 23.28 -43.66 0.04
C LEU A 21 23.92 -43.51 1.42
N LEU A 22 24.29 -42.29 1.81
CA LEU A 22 24.31 -41.88 3.21
C LEU A 22 23.55 -40.57 3.32
N ALA A 23 22.32 -40.69 3.80
CA ALA A 23 21.63 -39.60 4.46
C ALA A 23 22.42 -39.24 5.72
N VAL A 24 22.87 -37.99 5.80
CA VAL A 24 23.20 -37.35 7.07
C VAL A 24 22.24 -36.19 7.23
N ALA A 25 21.16 -36.48 7.95
CA ALA A 25 20.37 -35.46 8.60
C ALA A 25 21.25 -34.83 9.68
N GLY A 26 21.75 -33.63 9.41
CA GLY A 26 22.31 -32.72 10.40
C GLY A 26 21.42 -31.50 10.41
N GLY A 27 20.44 -31.47 11.34
CA GLY A 27 19.61 -30.30 11.57
C GLY A 27 20.48 -29.14 12.05
N ALA A 28 20.51 -28.06 11.28
CA ALA A 28 20.87 -26.76 11.80
C ALA A 28 19.61 -26.17 12.45
N LEU A 29 19.49 -26.43 13.76
CA LEU A 29 18.73 -25.58 14.65
C LEU A 29 19.40 -24.21 14.65
N GLY A 30 18.61 -23.19 14.30
CA GLY A 30 19.04 -21.81 14.22
C GLY A 30 18.04 -20.96 13.43
N ALA A 31 16.74 -21.23 13.61
CA ALA A 31 15.76 -20.19 13.38
C ALA A 31 16.00 -19.18 14.51
N GLU A 32 16.80 -18.15 14.23
CA GLU A 32 16.86 -16.98 15.10
C GLU A 32 15.42 -16.46 15.20
N GLU A 33 14.88 -16.45 16.42
CA GLU A 33 13.51 -16.03 16.66
C GLU A 33 13.35 -14.59 16.18
N ARG A 34 12.46 -14.40 15.20
CA ARG A 34 12.01 -13.09 14.73
C ARG A 34 11.58 -12.24 15.93
N PRO A 35 11.95 -10.95 16.00
CA PRO A 35 11.48 -10.06 17.06
C PRO A 35 9.95 -10.11 17.14
N LYS A 36 9.42 -10.47 18.31
CA LYS A 36 7.98 -10.41 18.59
C LYS A 36 7.62 -8.95 18.87
N GLY A 37 6.91 -8.31 17.94
CA GLY A 37 6.47 -6.92 18.11
C GLY A 37 5.54 -6.37 17.03
N THR A 38 5.44 -7.00 15.86
CA THR A 38 4.62 -6.50 14.75
C THR A 38 3.23 -7.14 14.73
N ASN A 39 2.21 -6.32 14.49
CA ASN A 39 0.85 -6.75 14.12
C ASN A 39 0.90 -7.35 12.70
N TYR A 40 1.61 -8.45 12.52
CA TYR A 40 1.46 -9.28 11.32
C TYR A 40 0.02 -9.82 11.35
N LEU A 41 -0.84 -9.30 10.47
CA LEU A 41 -1.89 -10.13 9.92
C LEU A 41 -1.17 -11.34 9.31
N SER A 42 -1.42 -12.52 9.89
CA SER A 42 -0.83 -13.79 9.50
C SER A 42 -0.67 -13.87 7.99
N ALA A 43 0.54 -14.20 7.52
CA ALA A 43 0.89 -14.52 6.14
C ALA A 43 -0.28 -14.41 5.15
N ARG A 44 -0.29 -13.36 4.31
CA ARG A 44 -1.17 -13.26 3.13
C ARG A 44 -0.88 -14.45 2.19
N GLU A 45 -1.43 -15.62 2.50
CA GLU A 45 -1.44 -16.79 1.64
C GLU A 45 -2.32 -16.47 0.42
N GLY A 46 -1.69 -16.16 -0.72
CA GLY A 46 -2.38 -16.09 -2.01
C GLY A 46 -2.09 -14.88 -2.91
N GLY A 47 -1.36 -13.86 -2.43
CA GLY A 47 -0.87 -12.76 -3.28
C GLY A 47 0.51 -13.06 -3.86
N ASN A 48 0.75 -12.72 -5.13
CA ASN A 48 2.11 -12.71 -5.68
C ASN A 48 2.94 -11.69 -4.87
N ARG A 49 3.94 -12.16 -4.13
CA ARG A 49 4.87 -11.26 -3.42
C ARG A 49 5.65 -10.46 -4.45
N LEU A 50 5.65 -9.13 -4.31
CA LEU A 50 6.41 -8.24 -5.18
C LEU A 50 7.91 -8.44 -4.92
N ALA A 51 8.32 -8.50 -3.65
CA ALA A 51 9.70 -8.67 -3.23
C ALA A 51 9.95 -9.97 -2.46
N ALA A 52 11.17 -10.47 -2.56
CA ALA A 52 11.68 -11.63 -1.84
C ALA A 52 13.07 -11.31 -1.23
N PRO A 53 13.33 -11.69 0.03
CA PRO A 53 14.66 -11.53 0.63
C PRO A 53 15.71 -12.22 -0.24
N ALA A 54 16.83 -11.53 -0.45
CA ALA A 54 17.93 -12.11 -1.21
C ALA A 54 18.54 -13.28 -0.44
N MET A 55 18.96 -14.33 -1.16
CA MET A 55 19.72 -15.42 -0.57
C MET A 55 21.20 -15.04 -0.33
N GLY A 56 21.63 -13.87 -0.81
CA GLY A 56 22.91 -13.24 -0.47
C GLY A 56 23.39 -12.19 -1.48
N LEU A 57 24.47 -11.48 -1.13
CA LEU A 57 25.08 -10.41 -1.94
C LEU A 57 25.34 -10.76 -3.44
N PRO A 58 25.79 -11.98 -3.82
CA PRO A 58 25.99 -12.31 -5.23
C PRO A 58 24.73 -12.20 -6.08
N GLU A 59 23.55 -12.50 -5.52
CA GLU A 59 22.27 -12.41 -6.22
C GLU A 59 21.90 -10.96 -6.50
N LEU A 60 22.07 -10.07 -5.51
CA LEU A 60 21.85 -8.63 -5.67
C LEU A 60 22.73 -8.05 -6.77
N LEU A 61 24.04 -8.38 -6.75
CA LEU A 61 24.99 -7.92 -7.77
C LEU A 61 24.66 -8.48 -9.15
N GLN A 62 24.27 -9.75 -9.24
CA GLN A 62 23.90 -10.38 -10.51
C GLN A 62 22.66 -9.72 -11.13
N CYS A 63 21.66 -9.36 -10.32
CA CYS A 63 20.54 -8.57 -10.82
C CYS A 63 21.00 -7.16 -11.22
N LEU A 64 21.66 -6.41 -10.32
CA LEU A 64 21.94 -4.99 -10.47
C LEU A 64 22.86 -4.64 -11.66
N VAL A 65 23.94 -5.42 -11.83
CA VAL A 65 25.11 -5.04 -12.62
C VAL A 65 24.96 -5.45 -14.09
N GLY A 66 25.07 -4.49 -15.01
CA GLY A 66 25.05 -4.73 -16.45
C GLY A 66 26.33 -5.38 -17.01
N PRO A 67 26.31 -5.85 -18.27
CA PRO A 67 27.36 -6.70 -18.85
C PRO A 67 28.74 -6.03 -19.00
N ASP A 68 28.80 -4.69 -19.05
CA ASP A 68 30.04 -3.93 -19.28
C ASP A 68 30.77 -3.52 -17.99
N VAL A 69 30.31 -3.99 -16.84
CA VAL A 69 30.82 -3.63 -15.51
C VAL A 69 31.50 -4.84 -14.87
N SER A 70 32.71 -4.65 -14.35
CA SER A 70 33.37 -5.65 -13.50
C SER A 70 33.39 -5.19 -12.05
N VAL A 71 32.88 -6.00 -11.13
CA VAL A 71 32.72 -5.69 -9.71
C VAL A 71 33.73 -6.42 -8.84
N SER A 72 34.17 -5.77 -7.76
CA SER A 72 35.05 -6.30 -6.71
C SER A 72 34.74 -5.67 -5.35
N ASN A 73 35.26 -6.24 -4.26
CA ASN A 73 35.18 -5.68 -2.90
C ASN A 73 33.76 -5.32 -2.44
N ALA A 74 32.77 -6.11 -2.84
CA ALA A 74 31.38 -5.84 -2.52
C ALA A 74 31.03 -6.22 -1.07
N THR A 75 30.22 -5.39 -0.42
CA THR A 75 29.69 -5.61 0.92
C THR A 75 28.20 -5.22 0.98
N LEU A 76 27.48 -5.87 1.88
CA LEU A 76 26.10 -5.53 2.24
C LEU A 76 26.04 -5.42 3.77
N SER A 77 25.62 -4.26 4.27
CA SER A 77 25.37 -3.99 5.68
C SER A 77 23.92 -3.53 5.82
N ALA A 78 23.02 -4.45 6.13
CA ALA A 78 21.59 -4.21 6.29
C ALA A 78 21.00 -5.26 7.24
N ALA A 79 19.80 -5.00 7.78
CA ALA A 79 19.04 -6.03 8.47
C ALA A 79 18.70 -7.20 7.51
N PRO A 80 18.53 -8.45 8.00
CA PRO A 80 18.31 -9.60 7.12
C PRO A 80 17.08 -9.50 6.19
N GLN A 81 16.05 -8.77 6.63
CA GLN A 81 14.82 -8.50 5.89
C GLN A 81 14.87 -7.23 5.02
N ALA A 82 15.91 -6.41 5.15
CA ALA A 82 15.98 -5.08 4.55
C ALA A 82 16.55 -5.07 3.12
N ALA A 83 16.88 -6.23 2.54
CA ALA A 83 17.47 -6.31 1.21
C ALA A 83 17.00 -7.54 0.42
N GLY A 84 16.69 -7.35 -0.85
CA GLY A 84 16.16 -8.42 -1.68
C GLY A 84 16.09 -8.12 -3.17
N THR A 85 15.36 -8.99 -3.87
CA THR A 85 14.99 -8.79 -5.28
C THR A 85 13.49 -8.73 -5.42
N PHE A 86 13.01 -8.13 -6.50
CA PHE A 86 11.60 -8.07 -6.83
C PHE A 86 11.35 -8.38 -8.30
N ALA A 87 10.14 -8.82 -8.62
CA ALA A 87 9.68 -9.09 -9.98
C ALA A 87 8.18 -8.77 -10.14
N GLY A 88 7.72 -8.46 -11.36
CA GLY A 88 6.35 -8.04 -11.61
C GLY A 88 6.07 -6.57 -11.27
N GLY A 89 7.11 -5.75 -11.13
CA GLY A 89 7.00 -4.35 -10.73
C GLY A 89 6.58 -3.38 -11.83
N LEU A 90 6.34 -3.82 -13.07
CA LEU A 90 6.16 -2.90 -14.20
C LEU A 90 5.00 -1.91 -14.01
N GLY A 91 3.86 -2.37 -13.49
CA GLY A 91 2.69 -1.52 -13.22
C GLY A 91 2.75 -0.77 -11.87
N VAL A 92 3.71 -1.11 -11.00
CA VAL A 92 3.83 -0.57 -9.64
C VAL A 92 5.01 0.40 -9.58
N ILE A 93 6.21 -0.07 -9.92
CA ILE A 93 7.48 0.65 -9.86
C ILE A 93 7.82 1.35 -11.18
N GLY A 94 7.39 0.80 -12.32
CA GLY A 94 7.75 1.31 -13.65
C GLY A 94 8.86 0.51 -14.35
N PHE A 95 9.37 -0.54 -13.70
CA PHE A 95 10.19 -1.58 -14.32
C PHE A 95 9.91 -2.94 -13.67
N ASP A 96 10.05 -4.01 -14.46
CA ASP A 96 9.56 -5.33 -14.06
C ASP A 96 10.36 -5.98 -12.93
N GLN A 97 11.70 -5.82 -12.93
CA GLN A 97 12.59 -6.54 -12.01
C GLN A 97 13.71 -5.65 -11.50
N GLY A 98 14.11 -5.87 -10.24
CA GLY A 98 15.16 -5.10 -9.59
C GLY A 98 15.63 -5.68 -8.27
N ILE A 99 16.61 -5.01 -7.68
CA ILE A 99 16.91 -5.15 -6.26
C ILE A 99 16.07 -4.15 -5.47
N ILE A 100 15.90 -4.42 -4.19
CA ILE A 100 15.30 -3.51 -3.22
C ILE A 100 16.19 -3.43 -1.98
N LEU A 101 16.37 -2.22 -1.46
CA LEU A 101 16.86 -1.95 -0.11
C LEU A 101 15.74 -1.22 0.64
N SER A 102 15.58 -1.51 1.93
CA SER A 102 14.57 -0.96 2.81
C SER A 102 15.21 -0.50 4.11
N SER A 103 14.67 0.54 4.76
CA SER A 103 14.95 0.80 6.16
C SER A 103 14.13 -0.10 7.09
N GLY A 104 13.14 -0.82 6.55
CA GLY A 104 12.31 -1.80 7.25
C GLY A 104 12.35 -3.22 6.67
N ASP A 105 11.19 -3.86 6.52
CA ASP A 105 11.02 -5.22 5.98
C ASP A 105 10.48 -5.17 4.56
N ILE A 106 11.28 -5.57 3.56
CA ILE A 106 10.84 -5.57 2.14
C ILE A 106 9.58 -6.42 1.87
N GLN A 107 9.17 -7.29 2.81
CA GLN A 107 7.95 -8.07 2.68
C GLN A 107 6.67 -7.22 2.83
N THR A 108 6.76 -6.01 3.39
CA THR A 108 5.66 -5.07 3.53
C THR A 108 5.31 -4.41 2.21
N LEU A 109 6.29 -4.20 1.31
CA LEU A 109 6.11 -3.55 0.01
C LEU A 109 4.92 -4.06 -0.83
N SER A 110 4.55 -5.35 -0.70
CA SER A 110 3.56 -5.99 -1.59
C SER A 110 2.14 -5.47 -1.33
N GLY A 111 1.56 -4.79 -2.32
CA GLY A 111 0.22 -4.23 -2.18
C GLY A 111 -0.93 -5.26 -2.25
N PRO A 112 -2.20 -4.78 -2.34
CA PRO A 112 -2.61 -3.37 -2.40
C PRO A 112 -2.23 -2.60 -1.13
N ASN A 113 -2.17 -1.26 -1.18
CA ASN A 113 -2.07 -0.43 0.02
C ASN A 113 -3.32 -0.65 0.89
N LEU A 114 -3.14 -1.17 2.10
CA LEU A 114 -4.23 -1.44 3.04
C LEU A 114 -4.09 -0.64 4.35
N GLY A 115 -3.05 0.18 4.51
CA GLY A 115 -2.88 0.97 5.71
C GLY A 115 -1.98 2.17 5.51
N ASP A 116 -2.36 3.27 6.13
CA ASP A 116 -1.67 4.57 6.20
C ASP A 116 -0.34 4.54 6.98
N SER A 117 0.13 3.35 7.32
CA SER A 117 1.40 3.12 8.01
C SER A 117 1.71 1.63 8.08
N THR A 118 2.79 1.27 7.43
CA THR A 118 3.49 0.01 7.60
C THR A 118 4.92 0.27 8.03
N SER A 119 5.44 -0.54 8.95
CA SER A 119 6.70 -0.24 9.63
C SER A 119 7.38 -1.49 10.18
N THR A 120 8.71 -1.49 10.15
CA THR A 120 9.58 -2.42 10.85
C THR A 120 10.88 -1.72 11.28
N VAL A 121 10.97 -1.42 12.57
CA VAL A 121 12.22 -0.93 13.17
C VAL A 121 13.30 -2.01 13.15
N ASN A 122 14.38 -1.75 12.42
CA ASN A 122 15.49 -2.68 12.20
C ASN A 122 16.63 -2.54 13.23
N LEU A 123 16.70 -1.41 13.92
CA LEU A 123 17.74 -1.05 14.90
C LEU A 123 19.17 -1.11 14.32
N THR A 124 19.34 -0.89 13.01
CA THR A 124 20.67 -0.73 12.43
C THR A 124 21.15 0.73 12.61
N PRO A 125 22.46 0.98 12.69
CA PRO A 125 22.95 2.36 12.77
C PRO A 125 22.56 3.17 11.52
N GLY A 126 22.44 4.49 11.67
CA GLY A 126 22.37 5.41 10.54
C GLY A 126 23.67 5.51 9.74
N ASP A 127 23.68 6.44 8.78
CA ASP A 127 24.77 6.67 7.84
C ASP A 127 25.20 8.15 7.80
N ALA A 128 26.47 8.41 8.11
CA ALA A 128 27.00 9.78 8.19
C ALA A 128 27.06 10.50 6.83
N ASP A 129 27.15 9.78 5.71
CA ASP A 129 27.11 10.42 4.39
C ASP A 129 25.69 10.90 4.08
N LEU A 130 24.66 10.14 4.52
CA LEU A 130 23.27 10.55 4.43
C LEU A 130 22.94 11.73 5.35
N ASP A 131 23.42 11.74 6.60
CA ASP A 131 23.29 12.91 7.49
C ASP A 131 23.83 14.18 6.83
N GLY A 132 24.91 14.06 6.06
CA GLY A 132 25.51 15.15 5.28
C GLY A 132 24.62 15.68 4.14
N LEU A 133 23.72 14.85 3.59
CA LEU A 133 22.75 15.25 2.56
C LEU A 133 21.56 16.03 3.12
N ILE A 134 21.20 15.79 4.38
CA ILE A 134 20.05 16.39 5.07
C ILE A 134 20.47 17.06 6.39
N PRO A 135 21.16 18.23 6.34
CA PRO A 135 21.67 18.87 7.54
C PRO A 135 20.59 19.16 8.58
N GLY A 136 20.82 18.71 9.81
CA GLY A 136 19.89 18.88 10.94
C GLY A 136 19.10 17.63 11.30
N TYR A 137 19.23 16.56 10.51
CA TYR A 137 18.64 15.25 10.77
C TYR A 137 19.73 14.25 11.19
N THR A 138 19.30 13.20 11.90
CA THR A 138 20.11 12.02 12.19
C THR A 138 19.43 10.84 11.52
N THR A 139 20.20 9.99 10.86
CA THR A 139 19.68 8.79 10.20
C THR A 139 19.67 7.56 11.10
N PHE A 140 18.79 6.62 10.79
CA PHE A 140 18.60 5.35 11.49
C PHE A 140 18.28 4.22 10.50
N ASP A 141 18.42 2.98 10.95
CA ASP A 141 17.96 1.80 10.20
C ASP A 141 18.52 1.69 8.77
N SER A 142 19.80 2.06 8.60
CA SER A 142 20.40 2.10 7.26
C SER A 142 20.57 0.71 6.64
N ALA A 143 20.34 0.66 5.32
CA ALA A 143 20.69 -0.45 4.44
C ALA A 143 21.73 0.00 3.42
N VAL A 144 22.93 -0.57 3.49
CA VAL A 144 24.11 -0.16 2.70
C VAL A 144 24.56 -1.29 1.79
N LEU A 145 24.58 -1.05 0.47
CA LEU A 145 25.23 -1.89 -0.53
C LEU A 145 26.36 -1.09 -1.18
N GLU A 146 27.60 -1.56 -1.06
CA GLU A 146 28.75 -0.87 -1.65
C GLU A 146 29.70 -1.86 -2.34
N PHE A 147 30.41 -1.39 -3.37
CA PHE A 147 31.37 -2.19 -4.11
C PHE A 147 32.30 -1.32 -4.96
N ASP A 148 33.44 -1.89 -5.32
CA ASP A 148 34.32 -1.32 -6.33
C ASP A 148 33.94 -1.83 -7.72
N PHE A 149 34.08 -0.98 -8.73
CA PHE A 149 33.83 -1.37 -10.12
C PHE A 149 34.83 -0.76 -11.10
N THR A 150 34.96 -1.40 -12.26
CA THR A 150 35.72 -0.90 -13.40
C THR A 150 34.89 -0.95 -14.67
N CYS A 151 35.10 0.04 -15.54
CA CYS A 151 34.51 0.11 -16.88
C CYS A 151 35.63 0.04 -17.92
N THR A 152 35.41 -0.67 -19.02
CA THR A 152 36.42 -0.87 -20.07
C THR A 152 36.47 0.24 -21.13
N SER A 153 35.36 0.96 -21.34
CA SER A 153 35.23 1.87 -22.49
C SER A 153 34.43 3.16 -22.25
N ALA A 154 33.71 3.28 -21.12
CA ALA A 154 32.88 4.45 -20.82
C ALA A 154 33.55 5.45 -19.89
N GLN A 155 33.08 6.69 -19.90
CA GLN A 155 33.44 7.74 -18.93
C GLN A 155 32.28 8.10 -18.00
N GLN A 156 31.15 7.39 -18.12
CA GLN A 156 29.97 7.62 -17.30
C GLN A 156 29.40 6.29 -16.81
N VAL A 157 28.70 6.36 -15.68
CA VAL A 157 27.85 5.31 -15.15
C VAL A 157 26.41 5.83 -15.09
N VAL A 158 25.45 4.96 -15.34
CA VAL A 158 24.02 5.22 -15.19
C VAL A 158 23.37 4.07 -14.42
N PHE A 159 22.28 4.36 -13.72
CA PHE A 159 21.35 3.37 -13.17
C PHE A 159 19.95 3.98 -13.00
N GLN A 160 18.93 3.13 -12.91
CA GLN A 160 17.52 3.54 -12.81
C GLN A 160 16.94 3.09 -11.47
N TYR A 161 16.24 3.97 -10.77
CA TYR A 161 15.67 3.68 -9.46
C TYR A 161 14.35 4.42 -9.20
N VAL A 162 13.63 3.95 -8.19
CA VAL A 162 12.48 4.61 -7.56
C VAL A 162 12.69 4.59 -6.06
N PHE A 163 12.57 5.75 -5.43
CA PHE A 163 12.45 5.91 -3.99
C PHE A 163 10.97 6.01 -3.60
N GLY A 164 10.58 5.39 -2.50
CA GLY A 164 9.26 5.53 -1.90
C GLY A 164 9.29 5.35 -0.38
N SER A 165 8.20 5.72 0.29
CA SER A 165 8.11 5.75 1.75
C SER A 165 6.66 5.71 2.21
N GLU A 166 6.46 5.20 3.43
CA GLU A 166 5.24 5.26 4.25
C GLU A 166 5.12 6.61 4.99
N GLU A 167 6.10 7.50 4.86
CA GLU A 167 6.05 8.86 5.41
C GLU A 167 5.43 9.89 4.44
N TYR A 168 5.17 9.48 3.21
CA TYR A 168 4.49 10.33 2.24
C TYR A 168 2.97 10.19 2.40
N ASN A 169 2.17 11.25 2.48
CA ASN A 169 2.53 12.66 2.36
C ASN A 169 2.46 13.41 3.70
N GLU A 170 2.01 12.77 4.76
CA GLU A 170 1.57 13.32 6.03
C GLU A 170 2.76 13.96 6.76
N TYR A 171 3.96 13.44 6.49
CA TYR A 171 5.21 13.86 7.13
C TYR A 171 6.12 14.69 6.23
N VAL A 172 5.65 15.07 5.03
CA VAL A 172 6.37 16.01 4.17
C VAL A 172 6.53 17.38 4.84
N ASN A 173 7.74 17.93 4.77
CA ASN A 173 8.21 19.16 5.43
C ASN A 173 8.13 19.11 6.96
N SER A 174 8.22 17.91 7.53
CA SER A 174 8.24 17.69 8.98
C SER A 174 9.66 17.36 9.49
N PRO A 175 9.82 17.09 10.80
CA PRO A 175 11.05 16.56 11.37
C PRO A 175 11.45 15.16 10.90
N PHE A 176 10.65 14.51 10.06
CA PHE A 176 10.98 13.22 9.45
C PHE A 176 11.27 13.41 7.96
N ASN A 177 12.38 12.83 7.49
CA ASN A 177 12.94 13.15 6.18
C ASN A 177 13.88 12.07 5.65
N ASP A 178 13.40 10.84 5.62
CA ASP A 178 14.11 9.69 5.05
C ASP A 178 14.78 10.04 3.72
N VAL A 179 15.95 9.44 3.53
CA VAL A 179 16.88 9.89 2.51
C VAL A 179 17.57 8.73 1.83
N PHE A 180 17.73 8.88 0.52
CA PHE A 180 18.45 7.95 -0.33
C PHE A 180 19.69 8.62 -0.94
N GLY A 181 20.79 7.88 -0.93
CA GLY A 181 22.09 8.31 -1.44
C GLY A 181 22.71 7.27 -2.35
N PHE A 182 23.35 7.76 -3.41
CA PHE A 182 24.15 6.96 -4.30
C PHE A 182 25.47 7.66 -4.54
N PHE A 183 26.50 7.25 -3.81
CA PHE A 183 27.78 7.94 -3.76
C PHE A 183 28.77 7.33 -4.74
N LEU A 184 29.06 8.06 -5.81
CA LEU A 184 30.13 7.73 -6.76
C LEU A 184 31.42 8.43 -6.35
N ASN A 185 32.41 7.63 -5.94
CA ASN A 185 33.68 8.14 -5.41
C ASN A 185 33.48 9.20 -4.30
N GLY A 186 32.45 9.01 -3.46
CA GLY A 186 32.09 9.92 -2.37
C GLY A 186 31.18 11.09 -2.75
N ALA A 187 30.82 11.27 -4.04
CA ALA A 187 29.88 12.30 -4.46
C ALA A 187 28.48 11.70 -4.70
N ASN A 188 27.44 12.25 -4.06
CA ASN A 188 26.06 11.79 -4.30
C ASN A 188 25.61 12.13 -5.72
N ILE A 189 25.10 11.13 -6.44
CA ILE A 189 24.49 11.26 -7.77
C ILE A 189 23.00 10.90 -7.78
N ALA A 190 22.43 10.45 -6.65
CA ALA A 190 20.98 10.29 -6.48
C ALA A 190 20.36 11.65 -6.12
N VAL A 191 19.90 12.36 -7.14
CA VAL A 191 19.34 13.70 -7.01
C VAL A 191 18.04 13.84 -7.80
N ALA A 192 17.20 14.80 -7.40
CA ALA A 192 16.02 15.18 -8.16
C ALA A 192 16.41 15.54 -9.62
N PRO A 193 15.81 14.91 -10.65
CA PRO A 193 16.23 15.12 -12.02
C PRO A 193 15.76 16.46 -12.58
N ALA A 194 16.32 16.84 -13.72
CA ALA A 194 15.85 17.99 -14.48
C ALA A 194 14.36 17.82 -14.85
N GLY A 195 13.55 18.84 -14.56
CA GLY A 195 12.09 18.79 -14.72
C GLY A 195 11.34 18.66 -13.40
N CYS A 196 12.01 18.22 -12.33
CA CYS A 196 11.53 18.36 -10.97
C CYS A 196 11.91 19.72 -10.40
N SER A 197 11.08 20.25 -9.52
CA SER A 197 11.48 21.36 -8.66
C SER A 197 12.60 20.93 -7.71
N GLY A 198 13.55 21.83 -7.47
CA GLY A 198 14.74 21.50 -6.68
C GLY A 198 15.69 20.53 -7.40
N ALA A 199 15.66 20.45 -8.74
CA ALA A 199 16.58 19.62 -9.51
C ALA A 199 18.04 19.77 -9.03
N GLY A 200 18.69 18.64 -8.77
CA GLY A 200 20.03 18.55 -8.15
C GLY A 200 20.03 18.45 -6.62
N ALA A 201 18.89 18.62 -5.94
CA ALA A 201 18.76 18.33 -4.52
C ALA A 201 18.83 16.82 -4.25
N PRO A 202 19.34 16.38 -3.09
CA PRO A 202 19.30 14.98 -2.68
C PRO A 202 17.88 14.42 -2.70
N VAL A 203 17.73 13.13 -3.02
CA VAL A 203 16.43 12.47 -2.90
C VAL A 203 16.13 12.21 -1.44
N SER A 204 15.13 12.91 -0.93
CA SER A 204 14.55 12.72 0.40
C SER A 204 13.07 13.11 0.36
N ILE A 205 12.33 12.76 1.41
CA ILE A 205 10.90 13.09 1.51
C ILE A 205 10.62 14.58 1.31
N ASN A 206 11.38 15.44 1.99
CA ASN A 206 11.18 16.88 1.92
C ASN A 206 11.57 17.49 0.56
N ASN A 207 12.41 16.81 -0.21
CA ASN A 207 12.90 17.32 -1.50
C ASN A 207 12.08 16.84 -2.69
N VAL A 208 11.43 15.67 -2.64
CA VAL A 208 10.71 15.08 -3.77
C VAL A 208 9.29 14.62 -3.38
N ASN A 209 8.37 15.59 -3.26
CA ASN A 209 6.98 15.36 -2.88
C ASN A 209 6.00 16.25 -3.65
N CYS A 210 4.71 15.90 -3.61
CA CYS A 210 3.63 16.70 -4.19
C CYS A 210 2.90 17.59 -3.15
N GLY A 211 3.53 17.86 -1.99
CA GLY A 211 2.97 18.66 -0.90
C GLY A 211 2.17 17.83 0.12
N ASN A 212 1.70 18.50 1.19
CA ASN A 212 1.00 17.94 2.36
C ASN A 212 -0.12 18.92 2.78
N PRO A 213 -1.34 18.50 3.16
CA PRO A 213 -1.90 17.12 3.19
C PRO A 213 -2.72 16.85 1.92
N TYR A 214 -2.06 16.61 0.80
CA TYR A 214 -2.62 16.73 -0.56
C TYR A 214 -3.31 18.07 -0.91
N VAL A 215 -2.55 18.93 -1.58
CA VAL A 215 -3.09 19.67 -2.73
C VAL A 215 -2.14 19.36 -3.87
N GLY A 216 -2.64 18.86 -5.01
CA GLY A 216 -1.88 18.61 -6.25
C GLY A 216 -1.21 19.85 -6.87
N ALA A 217 -0.55 20.64 -6.04
CA ALA A 217 0.04 21.95 -6.21
C ALA A 217 1.45 22.00 -5.57
N GLY A 218 1.93 20.90 -4.96
CA GLY A 218 3.34 20.78 -4.61
C GLY A 218 4.23 20.79 -5.85
N PRO A 219 5.50 21.19 -5.70
CA PRO A 219 6.30 21.57 -6.85
C PRO A 219 6.87 20.37 -7.62
N ASN A 220 6.75 19.13 -7.09
CA ASN A 220 7.21 17.90 -7.73
C ASN A 220 6.09 16.93 -8.14
N CYS A 221 4.84 17.37 -8.31
CA CYS A 221 3.74 16.47 -8.71
C CYS A 221 3.95 15.78 -10.08
N ASN A 222 4.86 16.27 -10.93
CA ASN A 222 5.26 15.58 -12.17
C ASN A 222 6.34 14.49 -11.96
N CYS A 223 6.96 14.46 -10.79
CA CYS A 223 8.07 13.59 -10.41
C CYS A 223 7.73 12.65 -9.25
N PHE A 224 6.50 12.72 -8.77
CA PHE A 224 5.99 12.00 -7.63
C PHE A 224 4.67 11.33 -8.00
N ARG A 225 4.38 10.20 -7.36
CA ARG A 225 3.19 9.39 -7.54
C ARG A 225 2.62 9.15 -6.15
N ASN A 226 1.46 9.73 -5.90
CA ASN A 226 0.76 9.53 -4.63
C ASN A 226 0.15 8.13 -4.55
N ASN A 227 0.28 7.48 -3.41
CA ASN A 227 -0.38 6.23 -3.09
C ASN A 227 -0.98 6.20 -1.66
N ASP A 228 -1.00 7.33 -0.97
CA ASP A 228 -1.53 7.48 0.37
C ASP A 228 -3.07 7.28 0.38
N LEU A 229 -3.61 6.56 1.36
CA LEU A 229 -5.03 6.20 1.39
C LEU A 229 -5.95 7.39 1.74
N ASP A 230 -5.49 8.28 2.60
CA ASP A 230 -6.27 9.42 3.08
C ASP A 230 -6.14 10.65 2.15
N ASP A 231 -5.10 10.70 1.32
CA ASP A 231 -4.75 11.80 0.42
C ASP A 231 -5.06 11.51 -1.08
N GLY A 232 -5.99 10.60 -1.36
CA GLY A 232 -6.48 10.32 -2.73
C GLY A 232 -5.57 9.43 -3.58
N GLY A 233 -4.70 8.65 -2.93
CA GLY A 233 -3.89 7.58 -3.49
C GLY A 233 -4.55 6.20 -3.37
N GLY A 234 -3.80 5.20 -2.91
CA GLY A 234 -4.22 3.79 -2.78
C GLY A 234 -4.32 2.97 -4.06
N SER A 235 -4.14 3.59 -5.23
CA SER A 235 -4.35 2.94 -6.53
C SER A 235 -3.12 2.19 -7.06
N ILE A 236 -1.95 2.40 -6.47
CA ILE A 236 -0.70 1.72 -6.83
C ILE A 236 -0.60 0.49 -5.92
N HIS A 237 -0.38 -0.68 -6.52
CA HIS A 237 -0.37 -1.95 -5.77
C HIS A 237 0.93 -2.19 -5.00
N THR A 238 1.23 -1.30 -4.06
CA THR A 238 2.29 -1.37 -3.04
C THR A 238 1.73 -0.82 -1.73
N GLU A 239 2.27 -1.21 -0.57
CA GLU A 239 1.88 -0.58 0.72
C GLU A 239 2.41 0.86 0.83
N LEU A 240 3.55 1.19 0.20
CA LEU A 240 4.12 2.54 0.25
C LEU A 240 3.10 3.63 -0.10
N ASP A 241 2.98 4.64 0.75
CA ASP A 241 2.05 5.76 0.58
C ASP A 241 2.53 6.80 -0.46
N GLY A 242 3.81 6.79 -0.80
CA GLY A 242 4.30 7.63 -1.89
C GLY A 242 5.55 7.09 -2.55
N LEU A 243 5.68 7.38 -3.85
CA LEU A 243 6.87 7.00 -4.61
C LEU A 243 7.20 8.02 -5.70
N THR A 244 8.49 8.14 -5.97
CA THR A 244 9.00 8.93 -7.09
C THR A 244 8.64 8.30 -8.44
N GLN A 245 8.71 9.09 -9.51
CA GLN A 245 8.83 8.54 -10.85
C GLN A 245 10.17 7.81 -11.00
N VAL A 246 10.34 7.02 -12.07
CA VAL A 246 11.64 6.39 -12.35
C VAL A 246 12.71 7.46 -12.59
N PHE A 247 13.69 7.53 -11.70
CA PHE A 247 14.80 8.46 -11.79
C PHE A 247 16.03 7.78 -12.38
N HIS A 248 16.87 8.59 -13.02
CA HIS A 248 18.18 8.19 -13.51
C HIS A 248 19.24 8.94 -12.75
N ALA A 249 20.17 8.21 -12.17
CA ALA A 249 21.35 8.81 -11.59
C ALA A 249 22.55 8.49 -12.46
N THR A 250 23.30 9.54 -12.76
CA THR A 250 24.38 9.54 -13.72
C THR A 250 25.60 10.21 -13.13
N GLY A 251 26.77 9.61 -13.30
CA GLY A 251 28.02 10.15 -12.78
C GLY A 251 29.17 9.95 -13.73
N THR A 252 30.14 10.86 -13.68
CA THR A 252 31.40 10.70 -14.43
C THR A 252 32.35 9.82 -13.62
N ILE A 253 32.89 8.78 -14.26
CA ILE A 253 33.81 7.83 -13.62
C ILE A 253 35.27 8.20 -13.92
N GLN A 254 36.16 7.85 -13.01
CA GLN A 254 37.60 7.98 -13.22
C GLN A 254 38.17 6.76 -13.96
N ALA A 255 39.34 6.91 -14.57
CA ALA A 255 40.04 5.79 -15.17
C ALA A 255 40.45 4.75 -14.11
N GLY A 256 40.21 3.47 -14.38
CA GLY A 256 40.49 2.39 -13.45
C GLY A 256 39.34 2.14 -12.48
N THR A 257 39.66 1.85 -11.22
CA THR A 257 38.69 1.48 -10.18
C THR A 257 37.93 2.69 -9.67
N ASN A 258 36.61 2.57 -9.61
CA ASN A 258 35.69 3.50 -8.98
C ASN A 258 35.00 2.80 -7.82
N HIS A 259 34.56 3.57 -6.84
CA HIS A 259 33.81 3.06 -5.70
C HIS A 259 32.37 3.54 -5.75
N ILE A 260 31.43 2.65 -5.45
CA ILE A 260 30.02 2.99 -5.30
C ILE A 260 29.48 2.56 -3.95
N LYS A 261 28.72 3.45 -3.31
CA LYS A 261 27.93 3.17 -2.12
C LYS A 261 26.48 3.58 -2.36
N ILE A 262 25.59 2.62 -2.21
CA ILE A 262 24.14 2.75 -2.33
C ILE A 262 23.60 2.62 -0.91
N VAL A 263 22.89 3.65 -0.43
CA VAL A 263 22.43 3.67 0.95
C VAL A 263 21.12 4.41 1.08
N LEU A 264 20.26 3.89 1.94
CA LEU A 264 18.96 4.42 2.33
C LEU A 264 18.87 4.30 3.85
N ALA A 265 18.19 5.25 4.49
CA ALA A 265 17.96 5.23 5.93
C ALA A 265 16.72 6.06 6.28
N ASP A 266 16.11 5.71 7.42
CA ASP A 266 15.16 6.59 8.09
C ASP A 266 15.88 7.85 8.55
N ALA A 267 15.16 8.97 8.67
CA ALA A 267 15.75 10.19 9.23
C ALA A 267 14.78 10.98 10.11
N GLY A 268 15.27 11.37 11.28
CA GLY A 268 14.47 12.05 12.30
C GLY A 268 14.01 11.08 13.39
N ASP A 269 13.48 9.92 12.99
CA ASP A 269 13.32 8.74 13.83
C ASP A 269 13.60 7.44 13.05
N GLN A 270 13.09 6.30 13.54
CA GLN A 270 13.34 4.95 13.03
C GLN A 270 12.02 4.19 12.77
N VAL A 271 10.90 4.92 12.65
CA VAL A 271 9.57 4.33 12.76
C VAL A 271 9.03 3.93 11.40
N LEU A 272 8.77 4.88 10.51
CA LEU A 272 8.13 4.59 9.23
C LEU A 272 9.20 4.25 8.20
N ASP A 273 8.90 3.26 7.37
CA ASP A 273 9.91 2.68 6.50
C ASP A 273 9.95 3.38 5.14
N SER A 274 11.15 3.40 4.56
CA SER A 274 11.40 3.82 3.19
C SER A 274 12.03 2.68 2.38
N ASP A 275 11.79 2.71 1.08
CA ASP A 275 12.33 1.73 0.14
C ASP A 275 13.00 2.41 -1.07
N VAL A 276 14.07 1.78 -1.55
CA VAL A 276 14.63 2.07 -2.87
C VAL A 276 14.64 0.83 -3.74
N MET A 277 13.90 0.90 -4.85
CA MET A 277 13.82 -0.11 -5.89
C MET A 277 14.79 0.27 -7.01
N ILE A 278 15.69 -0.64 -7.40
CA ILE A 278 16.73 -0.36 -8.40
C ILE A 278 16.67 -1.42 -9.51
N ARG A 279 16.53 -0.98 -10.75
CA ARG A 279 16.27 -1.87 -11.89
C ARG A 279 17.44 -2.82 -12.13
N CYS A 280 17.15 -4.12 -12.35
CA CYS A 280 18.18 -5.08 -12.75
C CYS A 280 18.86 -4.62 -14.04
N GLN A 281 20.16 -4.87 -14.15
CA GLN A 281 21.02 -4.57 -15.30
C GLN A 281 21.08 -3.08 -15.64
N SER A 282 20.60 -2.20 -14.76
CA SER A 282 20.62 -0.76 -15.03
C SER A 282 21.95 -0.12 -14.69
N PHE A 283 22.71 -0.69 -13.75
CA PHE A 283 24.06 -0.23 -13.43
C PHE A 283 25.00 -0.56 -14.58
N THR A 284 25.21 0.40 -15.47
CA THR A 284 25.91 0.22 -16.74
C THR A 284 26.92 1.34 -16.99
N CYS A 285 27.98 1.00 -17.72
CA CYS A 285 28.98 1.94 -18.19
C CYS A 285 28.50 2.56 -19.51
N GLY A 286 28.18 3.85 -19.54
CA GLY A 286 27.72 4.51 -20.77
C GLY A 286 26.87 5.74 -20.53
N ALA A 287 26.43 6.34 -21.62
CA ALA A 287 25.36 7.33 -21.55
C ALA A 287 24.05 6.64 -21.16
N PRO A 288 23.14 7.34 -20.48
CA PRO A 288 21.80 6.83 -20.20
C PRO A 288 21.14 6.32 -21.49
N PRO A 289 20.48 5.15 -21.46
CA PRO A 289 19.68 4.73 -22.60
C PRO A 289 18.60 5.77 -22.84
N VAL A 290 18.36 6.10 -24.11
CA VAL A 290 17.29 7.03 -24.47
C VAL A 290 15.96 6.33 -24.21
N THR A 291 15.11 6.97 -23.42
CA THR A 291 13.77 6.50 -23.07
C THR A 291 12.69 7.43 -23.63
N GLY A 292 11.45 6.95 -23.61
CA GLY A 292 10.27 7.69 -24.02
C GLY A 292 9.00 7.02 -23.51
N ALA A 293 7.87 7.68 -23.69
CA ALA A 293 6.56 7.18 -23.32
C ALA A 293 6.24 5.87 -24.05
N CYS A 294 5.91 4.85 -23.28
CA CYS A 294 5.50 3.54 -23.73
C CYS A 294 4.09 3.23 -23.23
N CYS A 295 3.22 2.84 -24.16
CA CYS A 295 1.83 2.58 -23.92
C CYS A 295 1.58 1.09 -23.93
N LEU A 296 1.48 0.50 -22.73
CA LEU A 296 1.31 -0.93 -22.56
C LEU A 296 -0.15 -1.35 -22.89
N PRO A 297 -0.39 -2.54 -23.46
CA PRO A 297 -1.71 -2.96 -23.94
C PRO A 297 -2.84 -3.00 -22.89
N ALA A 298 -2.50 -3.04 -21.60
CA ALA A 298 -3.45 -3.09 -20.48
C ALA A 298 -2.89 -2.38 -19.23
N GLY A 299 -2.05 -1.36 -19.42
CA GLY A 299 -1.31 -0.73 -18.32
C GLY A 299 -1.17 0.79 -18.47
N PRO A 300 -0.59 1.44 -17.44
CA PRO A 300 -0.32 2.87 -17.49
C PRO A 300 0.72 3.21 -18.56
N CYS A 301 0.81 4.49 -18.92
CA CYS A 301 1.99 4.97 -19.63
C CYS A 301 3.22 4.81 -18.73
N VAL A 302 4.25 4.15 -19.23
CA VAL A 302 5.54 4.01 -18.53
C VAL A 302 6.67 4.56 -19.41
N THR A 303 7.69 5.16 -18.80
CA THR A 303 8.86 5.64 -19.53
C THR A 303 9.86 4.50 -19.69
N LEU A 304 9.96 3.93 -20.90
CA LEU A 304 10.83 2.78 -21.20
C LEU A 304 11.76 3.10 -22.38
N THR A 305 12.76 2.25 -22.61
CA THR A 305 13.47 2.25 -23.88
C THR A 305 12.57 1.72 -25.00
N SER A 306 12.86 2.06 -26.25
CA SER A 306 12.11 1.52 -27.39
C SER A 306 12.11 -0.01 -27.43
N ALA A 307 13.23 -0.65 -27.06
CA ALA A 307 13.37 -2.09 -27.00
C ALA A 307 12.55 -2.71 -25.87
N ASP A 308 12.61 -2.14 -24.67
CA ASP A 308 11.83 -2.60 -23.51
C ASP A 308 10.33 -2.44 -23.75
N CYS A 309 9.94 -1.32 -24.37
CA CYS A 309 8.54 -1.08 -24.73
C CYS A 309 8.01 -2.17 -25.67
N ALA A 310 8.77 -2.49 -26.73
CA ALA A 310 8.42 -3.54 -27.66
C ALA A 310 8.40 -4.94 -27.00
N ALA A 311 9.35 -5.23 -26.10
CA ALA A 311 9.41 -6.50 -25.37
C ALA A 311 8.19 -6.72 -24.48
N ASN A 312 7.60 -5.64 -23.94
CA ASN A 312 6.38 -5.66 -23.15
C ASN A 312 5.09 -5.50 -24.00
N GLY A 313 5.20 -5.58 -25.33
CA GLY A 313 4.07 -5.47 -26.25
C GLY A 313 3.45 -4.07 -26.35
N GLY A 314 4.12 -3.03 -25.85
CA GLY A 314 3.63 -1.66 -25.85
C GLY A 314 3.90 -0.88 -27.13
N ALA A 315 3.18 0.23 -27.31
CA ALA A 315 3.42 1.21 -28.36
C ALA A 315 4.38 2.31 -27.87
N TYR A 316 5.52 2.47 -28.52
CA TYR A 316 6.52 3.49 -28.16
C TYR A 316 6.24 4.81 -28.90
N HIS A 317 6.19 5.93 -28.18
CA HIS A 317 5.84 7.25 -28.72
C HIS A 317 7.04 8.13 -29.10
N GLY A 318 8.24 7.53 -29.13
CA GLY A 318 9.47 8.18 -29.57
C GLY A 318 10.33 8.68 -28.42
N ASP A 319 11.58 8.97 -28.74
CA ASP A 319 12.60 9.36 -27.77
C ASP A 319 12.26 10.68 -27.06
N ASN A 320 12.43 10.70 -25.74
CA ASN A 320 12.12 11.81 -24.83
C ASN A 320 10.64 12.23 -24.83
N SER A 321 9.73 11.39 -25.34
CA SER A 321 8.29 11.61 -25.15
C SER A 321 7.91 11.40 -23.67
N SER A 322 6.96 12.18 -23.16
CA SER A 322 6.54 12.19 -21.75
C SER A 322 5.27 11.37 -21.55
N CYS A 323 5.15 10.69 -20.41
CA CYS A 323 3.90 10.07 -19.95
C CYS A 323 2.94 11.06 -19.25
N VAL A 324 3.32 12.33 -19.18
CA VAL A 324 2.52 13.41 -18.59
C VAL A 324 2.46 14.59 -19.58
N PRO A 325 1.27 14.93 -20.14
CA PRO A 325 0.05 14.11 -20.14
C PRO A 325 0.23 12.82 -20.95
N SER A 326 -0.46 11.74 -20.56
CA SER A 326 -0.27 10.41 -21.16
C SER A 326 -0.61 10.40 -22.66
N PRO A 327 0.31 10.00 -23.54
CA PRO A 327 0.06 9.88 -24.98
C PRO A 327 -0.67 8.58 -25.36
N CYS A 328 -0.98 7.72 -24.38
CA CYS A 328 -1.41 6.33 -24.58
C CYS A 328 -2.85 6.10 -24.98
N GLY A 329 -3.62 7.17 -25.25
CA GLY A 329 -4.96 7.01 -25.80
C GLY A 329 -5.86 6.11 -24.96
N ALA A 330 -5.98 6.42 -23.66
CA ALA A 330 -7.13 6.23 -22.79
C ALA A 330 -6.74 6.84 -21.45
N ALA A 331 -6.83 8.17 -21.34
CA ALA A 331 -6.87 8.75 -20.01
C ALA A 331 -8.16 8.28 -19.35
N THR A 332 -8.07 7.75 -18.13
CA THR A 332 -9.25 7.64 -17.29
C THR A 332 -9.50 8.99 -16.63
N GLY A 333 -10.76 9.25 -16.29
CA GLY A 333 -11.20 10.50 -15.67
C GLY A 333 -12.57 10.30 -15.05
N ALA A 334 -13.02 11.29 -14.30
CA ALA A 334 -14.31 11.26 -13.63
C ALA A 334 -15.45 11.10 -14.65
N CYS A 335 -16.19 10.01 -14.48
CA CYS A 335 -17.42 9.74 -15.20
C CYS A 335 -18.61 10.02 -14.30
N CYS A 336 -19.39 11.03 -14.67
CA CYS A 336 -20.60 11.39 -13.94
C CYS A 336 -21.79 10.60 -14.44
N LEU A 337 -22.17 9.59 -13.68
CA LEU A 337 -23.33 8.76 -14.00
C LEU A 337 -24.64 9.54 -13.80
N PRO A 338 -25.75 9.11 -14.42
CA PRO A 338 -27.06 9.73 -14.23
C PRO A 338 -27.54 9.78 -12.76
N THR A 339 -26.98 8.92 -11.90
CA THR A 339 -27.23 8.86 -10.46
C THR A 339 -26.44 9.89 -9.66
N GLN A 340 -25.59 10.72 -10.29
CA GLN A 340 -24.61 11.62 -9.67
C GLN A 340 -23.47 10.90 -8.93
N ALA A 341 -23.40 9.57 -9.06
CA ALA A 341 -22.21 8.81 -8.70
C ALA A 341 -21.06 9.15 -9.67
N CYS A 342 -19.85 9.17 -9.13
CA CYS A 342 -18.64 9.38 -9.90
C CYS A 342 -17.80 8.09 -9.91
N GLU A 343 -17.41 7.64 -11.10
CA GLU A 343 -16.49 6.52 -11.30
C GLU A 343 -15.30 6.97 -12.15
N VAL A 344 -14.09 6.47 -11.88
CA VAL A 344 -12.91 6.78 -12.71
C VAL A 344 -12.85 5.80 -13.87
N GLU A 345 -13.27 6.26 -15.05
CA GLU A 345 -13.49 5.41 -16.22
C GLU A 345 -12.81 5.98 -17.47
N SER A 346 -12.70 5.18 -18.52
CA SER A 346 -12.33 5.70 -19.84
C SER A 346 -13.50 6.51 -20.46
N PRO A 347 -13.25 7.41 -21.44
CA PRO A 347 -14.32 8.12 -22.14
C PRO A 347 -15.36 7.16 -22.77
N ASP A 348 -14.90 6.04 -23.33
CA ASP A 348 -15.75 5.04 -23.98
C ASP A 348 -16.56 4.22 -22.97
N SER A 349 -15.94 3.82 -21.85
CA SER A 349 -16.64 3.16 -20.74
C SER A 349 -17.71 4.09 -20.15
N CYS A 350 -17.36 5.35 -19.95
CA CYS A 350 -18.26 6.36 -19.40
C CYS A 350 -19.49 6.59 -20.31
N ALA A 351 -19.26 6.69 -21.63
CA ALA A 351 -20.33 6.81 -22.60
C ALA A 351 -21.22 5.55 -22.62
N THR A 352 -20.62 4.36 -22.47
CA THR A 352 -21.34 3.08 -22.42
C THR A 352 -22.21 2.96 -21.16
N ALA A 353 -21.73 3.47 -20.01
CA ALA A 353 -22.49 3.55 -18.77
C ALA A 353 -23.57 4.64 -18.76
N GLY A 354 -23.69 5.42 -19.86
CA GLY A 354 -24.62 6.54 -19.96
C GLY A 354 -24.23 7.76 -19.12
N GLY A 355 -22.97 7.84 -18.70
CA GLY A 355 -22.41 8.94 -17.92
C GLY A 355 -21.87 10.08 -18.79
N THR A 356 -21.58 11.21 -18.14
CA THR A 356 -20.93 12.38 -18.74
C THR A 356 -19.48 12.45 -18.29
N TYR A 357 -18.57 12.27 -19.23
CA TYR A 357 -17.13 12.31 -18.97
C TYR A 357 -16.66 13.74 -18.70
N GLN A 358 -15.97 13.96 -17.58
CA GLN A 358 -15.53 15.30 -17.15
C GLN A 358 -14.16 15.71 -17.71
N GLY A 359 -13.50 14.81 -18.44
CA GLY A 359 -12.20 15.02 -19.06
C GLY A 359 -11.09 14.21 -18.41
N ASP A 360 -10.00 14.09 -19.13
CA ASP A 360 -8.83 13.30 -18.76
C ASP A 360 -8.24 13.75 -17.41
N LEU A 361 -7.86 12.78 -16.56
CA LEU A 361 -7.23 13.02 -15.24
C LEU A 361 -8.09 13.82 -14.24
N THR A 362 -9.39 13.96 -14.50
CA THR A 362 -10.32 14.50 -13.49
C THR A 362 -10.59 13.42 -12.43
N ALA A 363 -10.44 13.78 -11.15
CA ALA A 363 -10.70 12.87 -10.03
C ALA A 363 -12.18 12.87 -9.63
N CYS A 364 -12.61 11.78 -8.99
CA CYS A 364 -13.94 11.69 -8.38
C CYS A 364 -14.03 12.28 -6.98
N VAL A 365 -12.91 12.77 -6.45
CA VAL A 365 -12.83 13.42 -5.14
C VAL A 365 -12.10 14.76 -5.31
N PRO A 366 -12.74 15.90 -5.00
CA PRO A 366 -14.15 16.09 -4.65
C PRO A 366 -15.08 15.71 -5.81
N ASN A 367 -16.27 15.14 -5.55
CA ASN A 367 -17.18 14.66 -6.60
C ASN A 367 -17.61 15.77 -7.58
N PRO A 368 -17.18 15.73 -8.86
CA PRO A 368 -17.48 16.76 -9.85
C PRO A 368 -18.91 16.65 -10.41
N CYS A 369 -19.67 15.61 -10.05
CA CYS A 369 -20.95 15.25 -10.64
C CYS A 369 -22.16 15.95 -10.02
N GLY A 370 -21.90 16.94 -9.17
CA GLY A 370 -22.93 17.79 -8.58
C GLY A 370 -23.74 17.12 -7.48
N ALA A 371 -23.24 16.02 -6.89
CA ALA A 371 -23.78 15.49 -5.65
C ALA A 371 -23.78 16.61 -4.59
N PRO A 372 -24.88 16.81 -3.84
CA PRO A 372 -24.95 17.88 -2.86
C PRO A 372 -23.88 17.65 -1.79
N ILE A 373 -23.02 18.65 -1.60
CA ILE A 373 -22.07 18.65 -0.49
C ILE A 373 -22.87 18.95 0.78
N ALA A 374 -22.76 18.07 1.77
CA ALA A 374 -23.40 18.24 3.06
C ALA A 374 -22.48 17.77 4.20
N ALA A 375 -22.89 18.01 5.44
CA ALA A 375 -22.09 17.69 6.61
C ALA A 375 -21.96 16.17 6.77
N CYS A 376 -20.72 15.71 6.92
CA CYS A 376 -20.37 14.36 7.28
C CYS A 376 -19.72 14.38 8.66
N CYS A 377 -20.33 13.67 9.60
CA CYS A 377 -19.93 13.66 11.00
C CYS A 377 -19.06 12.45 11.32
N PHE A 378 -17.85 12.70 11.81
CA PHE A 378 -16.92 11.70 12.33
C PHE A 378 -16.96 11.77 13.87
N GLY A 379 -17.94 11.10 14.46
CA GLY A 379 -18.24 11.24 15.89
C GLY A 379 -18.90 12.58 16.22
N THR A 380 -18.73 13.07 17.46
CA THR A 380 -19.44 14.27 17.97
C THR A 380 -18.66 15.58 17.81
N SER A 381 -17.36 15.52 17.53
CA SER A 381 -16.49 16.70 17.51
C SER A 381 -15.95 17.07 16.13
N SER A 382 -16.10 16.20 15.12
CA SER A 382 -15.56 16.41 13.78
C SER A 382 -16.66 16.41 12.72
N CYS A 383 -16.66 17.45 11.89
CA CYS A 383 -17.58 17.64 10.76
C CYS A 383 -16.77 18.08 9.54
N GLN A 384 -16.97 17.40 8.41
CA GLN A 384 -16.47 17.85 7.12
C GLN A 384 -17.60 17.92 6.10
N LEU A 385 -17.56 18.93 5.25
CA LEU A 385 -18.44 19.00 4.09
C LEU A 385 -17.92 18.07 3.01
N THR A 386 -18.67 17.02 2.70
CA THR A 386 -18.34 16.03 1.67
C THR A 386 -19.62 15.59 0.97
N ASP A 387 -19.51 14.85 -0.12
CA ASP A 387 -20.66 14.25 -0.79
C ASP A 387 -21.07 12.93 -0.09
N PRO A 388 -22.26 12.37 -0.38
CA PRO A 388 -22.77 11.19 0.35
C PRO A 388 -21.90 9.95 0.19
N PHE A 389 -21.09 9.86 -0.87
CA PHE A 389 -20.29 8.67 -1.18
C PHE A 389 -18.89 8.76 -0.60
N SER A 390 -18.35 9.98 -0.43
CA SER A 390 -17.10 10.25 0.28
C SER A 390 -17.27 10.42 1.80
N CYS A 391 -18.49 10.26 2.33
CA CYS A 391 -18.72 10.30 3.77
C CYS A 391 -18.54 8.92 4.41
N ILE A 392 -17.39 8.71 5.08
CA ILE A 392 -17.13 7.50 5.89
C ILE A 392 -17.87 7.56 7.25
N GLY A 393 -18.30 8.77 7.65
CA GLY A 393 -19.08 9.04 8.87
C GLY A 393 -20.60 9.05 8.65
N THR A 394 -21.31 9.80 9.51
CA THR A 394 -22.76 10.01 9.34
C THR A 394 -23.02 11.19 8.42
N TYR A 395 -23.54 10.92 7.21
CA TYR A 395 -23.90 11.96 6.24
C TYR A 395 -25.25 12.61 6.60
N LEU A 396 -25.28 13.94 6.67
CA LEU A 396 -26.44 14.76 7.00
C LEU A 396 -26.93 15.50 5.74
N PRO A 397 -27.79 14.89 4.91
CA PRO A 397 -28.15 15.41 3.57
C PRO A 397 -28.85 16.77 3.58
N LEU A 398 -29.34 17.23 4.73
CA LEU A 398 -30.05 18.50 4.89
C LEU A 398 -29.20 19.59 5.57
N VAL A 399 -27.95 19.28 5.93
CA VAL A 399 -27.08 20.18 6.68
C VAL A 399 -25.90 20.57 5.78
N ALA A 400 -25.99 21.75 5.16
CA ALA A 400 -25.00 22.22 4.18
C ALA A 400 -23.79 22.96 4.80
N ALA A 401 -23.61 22.91 6.13
CA ALA A 401 -22.51 23.60 6.81
C ALA A 401 -22.01 22.80 8.01
N CYS A 402 -20.71 22.89 8.28
CA CYS A 402 -20.04 22.32 9.46
C CYS A 402 -19.75 23.37 10.56
N ASP A 403 -20.22 24.60 10.37
CA ASP A 403 -20.11 25.69 11.34
C ASP A 403 -21.47 26.40 11.48
N PRO A 404 -22.12 26.39 12.66
CA PRO A 404 -21.70 25.69 13.89
C PRO A 404 -21.69 24.17 13.70
N ASN A 405 -20.80 23.46 14.40
CA ASN A 405 -20.59 22.01 14.25
C ASN A 405 -21.91 21.23 14.52
N PRO A 406 -22.57 20.68 13.48
CA PRO A 406 -23.82 19.96 13.64
C PRO A 406 -23.64 18.60 14.32
N CYS A 407 -22.41 18.12 14.43
CA CYS A 407 -22.08 16.82 14.99
C CYS A 407 -22.08 16.82 16.53
N ALA A 408 -22.00 17.99 17.16
CA ALA A 408 -21.99 18.11 18.63
C ALA A 408 -23.34 17.72 19.26
N ASP A 409 -24.44 17.89 18.52
CA ASP A 409 -25.83 17.73 18.98
C ASP A 409 -26.63 16.78 18.07
N LEU A 410 -26.02 15.66 17.65
CA LEU A 410 -26.75 14.64 16.86
C LEU A 410 -27.86 14.03 17.71
N THR A 411 -29.08 14.53 17.50
CA THR A 411 -30.29 14.10 18.20
C THR A 411 -31.14 13.20 17.30
N GLY A 412 -31.91 12.32 17.93
CA GLY A 412 -32.86 11.42 17.30
C GLY A 412 -33.94 11.04 18.31
N ALA A 413 -34.99 10.37 17.85
CA ALA A 413 -36.07 9.88 18.69
C ALA A 413 -35.57 8.80 19.67
N CYS A 414 -35.75 9.06 20.97
CA CYS A 414 -35.64 8.12 22.07
C CYS A 414 -37.05 7.59 22.41
N CYS A 415 -37.23 6.27 22.42
CA CYS A 415 -38.47 5.64 22.84
C CYS A 415 -38.32 5.02 24.22
N ALA A 416 -38.88 5.69 25.23
CA ALA A 416 -38.82 5.27 26.63
C ALA A 416 -39.78 4.10 26.93
N ASP A 417 -40.89 4.02 26.19
CA ASP A 417 -41.87 2.94 26.15
C ASP A 417 -42.79 3.17 24.94
N ALA A 418 -43.68 2.24 24.60
CA ALA A 418 -44.51 2.19 23.37
C ALA A 418 -45.47 3.38 23.11
N ALA A 419 -45.32 4.52 23.81
CA ALA A 419 -46.17 5.70 23.66
C ALA A 419 -45.47 7.05 23.93
N ILE A 420 -44.20 7.07 24.36
CA ILE A 420 -43.48 8.32 24.68
C ILE A 420 -42.24 8.43 23.81
N CYS A 421 -42.19 9.50 23.01
CA CYS A 421 -41.07 9.85 22.17
C CYS A 421 -40.49 11.20 22.58
N GLU A 422 -39.18 11.24 22.81
CA GLU A 422 -38.43 12.46 23.05
C GLU A 422 -37.24 12.55 22.08
N VAL A 423 -36.90 13.75 21.61
CA VAL A 423 -35.73 13.95 20.73
C VAL A 423 -34.52 14.28 21.61
N GLY A 424 -33.49 13.45 21.56
CA GLY A 424 -32.28 13.61 22.38
C GLY A 424 -31.06 12.94 21.75
N THR A 425 -29.87 13.17 22.30
CA THR A 425 -28.65 12.46 21.90
C THR A 425 -28.66 11.02 22.41
N LEU A 426 -27.83 10.13 21.84
CA LEU A 426 -27.70 8.75 22.31
C LEU A 426 -27.42 8.66 23.83
N ALA A 427 -26.63 9.61 24.37
CA ALA A 427 -26.34 9.68 25.81
C ALA A 427 -27.53 10.20 26.63
N GLN A 428 -28.37 11.08 26.06
CA GLN A 428 -29.57 11.61 26.69
C GLN A 428 -30.73 10.62 26.69
N CYS A 429 -30.78 9.68 25.74
CA CYS A 429 -31.78 8.61 25.74
C CYS A 429 -31.64 7.64 26.94
N GLY A 430 -30.50 7.62 27.64
CA GLY A 430 -30.32 6.75 28.81
C GLY A 430 -30.56 5.27 28.48
N GLY A 431 -31.51 4.64 29.17
CA GLY A 431 -31.91 3.23 28.96
C GLY A 431 -32.96 3.03 27.86
N ASP A 432 -33.40 4.10 27.20
CA ASP A 432 -34.46 4.11 26.20
C ASP A 432 -33.93 3.68 24.83
N THR A 433 -34.83 3.28 23.92
CA THR A 433 -34.43 2.80 22.59
C THR A 433 -34.24 3.97 21.64
N PHE A 434 -33.00 4.25 21.25
CA PHE A 434 -32.65 5.27 20.27
C PHE A 434 -32.88 4.76 18.83
N LEU A 435 -33.71 5.45 18.05
CA LEU A 435 -34.09 5.04 16.69
C LEU A 435 -33.11 5.51 15.59
N GLY A 436 -32.05 6.21 15.97
CA GLY A 436 -31.05 6.74 15.05
C GLY A 436 -31.13 8.26 14.89
N ILE A 437 -30.01 8.85 14.48
CA ILE A 437 -29.83 10.29 14.35
C ILE A 437 -30.75 10.85 13.25
N GLY A 438 -31.41 11.98 13.52
CA GLY A 438 -32.32 12.64 12.58
C GLY A 438 -33.76 12.09 12.55
N THR A 439 -34.08 11.09 13.36
CA THR A 439 -35.47 10.61 13.54
C THR A 439 -36.29 11.60 14.38
N SER A 440 -37.52 11.91 13.95
CA SER A 440 -38.43 12.86 14.63
C SER A 440 -39.46 12.13 15.50
N CYS A 441 -40.02 12.84 16.49
CA CYS A 441 -41.17 12.38 17.28
C CYS A 441 -42.53 12.78 16.68
N ASP A 442 -42.52 13.27 15.44
CA ASP A 442 -43.71 13.66 14.70
C ASP A 442 -43.62 13.17 13.25
N PRO A 443 -44.44 12.19 12.83
CA PRO A 443 -45.39 11.42 13.65
C PRO A 443 -44.67 10.50 14.65
N ASN A 444 -45.28 10.20 15.80
CA ASN A 444 -44.66 9.44 16.90
C ASN A 444 -44.23 8.01 16.45
N PRO A 445 -42.93 7.74 16.30
CA PRO A 445 -42.45 6.44 15.86
C PRO A 445 -42.51 5.37 16.96
N CYS A 446 -42.70 5.77 18.23
CA CYS A 446 -42.72 4.87 19.38
C CYS A 446 -44.06 4.12 19.56
N ASP A 447 -45.13 4.55 18.86
CA ASP A 447 -46.47 3.93 18.93
C ASP A 447 -46.54 2.55 18.23
N ALA A 448 -45.45 2.09 17.59
CA ALA A 448 -45.43 0.87 16.79
C ALA A 448 -44.40 -0.18 17.27
N ILE A 449 -44.40 -0.55 18.55
CA ILE A 449 -43.65 -1.75 18.98
C ILE A 449 -44.31 -3.00 18.41
N VAL A 450 -43.72 -3.50 17.33
CA VAL A 450 -44.08 -4.74 16.65
C VAL A 450 -43.22 -5.92 17.16
N GLY A 451 -43.70 -7.14 16.94
CA GLY A 451 -43.01 -8.38 17.26
C GLY A 451 -43.49 -9.50 16.33
N ALA A 452 -42.77 -10.62 16.33
CA ALA A 452 -43.13 -11.79 15.55
C ALA A 452 -44.47 -12.37 16.01
N CYS A 453 -45.43 -12.41 15.09
CA CYS A 453 -46.68 -13.12 15.21
C CYS A 453 -46.57 -14.43 14.43
N CYS A 454 -46.70 -15.54 15.13
CA CYS A 454 -46.64 -16.87 14.55
C CYS A 454 -48.04 -17.35 14.21
N HIS A 455 -48.27 -17.53 12.90
CA HIS A 455 -49.51 -18.11 12.41
C HIS A 455 -49.50 -19.64 12.55
N ASP A 456 -50.70 -20.24 12.62
CA ASP A 456 -50.88 -21.69 12.76
C ASP A 456 -50.23 -22.53 11.66
N ASN A 457 -49.94 -21.92 10.50
CA ASN A 457 -49.25 -22.56 9.37
C ASN A 457 -47.71 -22.43 9.42
N GLY A 458 -47.15 -21.89 10.50
CA GLY A 458 -45.71 -21.68 10.70
C GLY A 458 -45.14 -20.43 10.03
N LEU A 459 -46.01 -19.60 9.45
CA LEU A 459 -45.64 -18.33 8.82
C LEU A 459 -45.44 -17.27 9.92
N CYS A 460 -44.42 -16.43 9.77
CA CYS A 460 -44.08 -15.39 10.72
C CYS A 460 -44.29 -14.02 10.09
N GLU A 461 -45.05 -13.16 10.75
CA GLU A 461 -45.26 -11.75 10.37
C GLU A 461 -44.84 -10.83 11.52
N ILE A 462 -44.20 -9.70 11.19
CA ILE A 462 -43.91 -8.65 12.18
C ILE A 462 -45.11 -7.71 12.26
N THR A 463 -45.82 -7.73 13.38
CA THR A 463 -47.03 -6.93 13.57
C THR A 463 -47.20 -6.48 15.02
N LEU A 464 -48.18 -5.64 15.31
CA LEU A 464 -48.49 -5.20 16.67
C LEU A 464 -49.17 -6.33 17.45
N GLN A 465 -48.95 -6.39 18.76
CA GLN A 465 -49.57 -7.41 19.62
C GLN A 465 -51.10 -7.46 19.48
N ASN A 466 -51.75 -6.30 19.31
CA ASN A 466 -53.20 -6.22 19.16
C ASN A 466 -53.72 -6.60 17.75
N GLN A 467 -52.82 -6.77 16.78
CA GLN A 467 -53.11 -7.25 15.43
C GLN A 467 -52.81 -8.75 15.27
N CYS A 468 -51.98 -9.33 16.15
CA CYS A 468 -51.74 -10.77 16.23
C CYS A 468 -52.93 -11.48 16.90
N THR A 469 -53.94 -11.85 16.10
CA THR A 469 -55.24 -12.33 16.59
C THR A 469 -55.72 -13.52 15.76
N GLY A 470 -56.73 -14.26 16.25
CA GLY A 470 -57.35 -15.33 15.44
C GLY A 470 -56.73 -16.73 15.56
N GLY A 471 -56.00 -17.02 16.64
CA GLY A 471 -55.35 -18.32 16.88
C GLY A 471 -53.82 -18.22 16.90
N ASP A 472 -53.30 -17.15 16.30
CA ASP A 472 -51.87 -16.85 16.19
C ASP A 472 -51.22 -16.54 17.55
N THR A 473 -49.93 -16.84 17.66
CA THR A 473 -49.15 -16.65 18.89
C THR A 473 -48.14 -15.52 18.73
N TYR A 474 -48.30 -14.47 19.55
CA TYR A 474 -47.36 -13.37 19.60
C TYR A 474 -46.14 -13.74 20.45
N MET A 475 -44.94 -13.71 19.86
CA MET A 475 -43.69 -14.17 20.47
C MET A 475 -43.06 -13.14 21.42
N GLY A 476 -43.65 -11.95 21.54
CA GLY A 476 -43.19 -10.87 22.39
C GLY A 476 -42.62 -9.70 21.60
N ASN A 477 -42.53 -8.56 22.26
CA ASN A 477 -42.04 -7.32 21.64
C ASN A 477 -40.59 -7.49 21.16
N ARG A 478 -40.28 -6.95 19.96
CA ARG A 478 -38.92 -6.97 19.36
C ARG A 478 -38.39 -8.36 19.00
N THR A 479 -39.26 -9.37 18.95
CA THR A 479 -38.93 -10.66 18.32
C THR A 479 -38.99 -10.51 16.79
N VAL A 480 -38.05 -11.12 16.08
CA VAL A 480 -37.89 -11.04 14.63
C VAL A 480 -38.26 -12.37 13.96
N CYS A 481 -38.60 -12.33 12.68
CA CYS A 481 -38.94 -13.52 11.89
C CYS A 481 -37.71 -14.21 11.25
N ASP A 482 -36.51 -13.72 11.56
CA ASP A 482 -35.24 -14.31 11.13
C ASP A 482 -34.22 -14.26 12.28
N PRO A 483 -33.82 -15.40 12.87
CA PRO A 483 -34.31 -16.75 12.55
C PRO A 483 -35.78 -16.94 12.94
N ASN A 484 -36.56 -17.64 12.08
CA ASN A 484 -38.00 -17.82 12.25
C ASN A 484 -38.35 -18.53 13.59
N PRO A 485 -39.04 -17.85 14.52
CA PRO A 485 -39.35 -18.41 15.83
C PRO A 485 -40.55 -19.39 15.81
N CYS A 486 -41.27 -19.51 14.69
CA CYS A 486 -42.56 -20.23 14.56
C CYS A 486 -42.45 -21.74 14.26
N GLY A 487 -41.31 -22.37 14.62
CA GLY A 487 -41.02 -23.79 14.32
C GLY A 487 -41.37 -24.79 15.44
N ALA A 488 -41.72 -26.02 15.06
CA ALA A 488 -42.15 -27.13 15.94
C ALA A 488 -41.08 -27.69 16.90
N ASN A 489 -39.94 -27.03 17.10
CA ASN A 489 -38.88 -27.43 18.03
C ASN A 489 -38.40 -26.28 18.94
N ALA A 490 -39.28 -25.35 19.30
CA ALA A 490 -38.98 -24.22 20.18
C ALA A 490 -38.86 -24.61 21.69
N ASN A 491 -38.24 -25.75 22.02
CA ASN A 491 -38.08 -26.20 23.41
C ASN A 491 -36.62 -26.37 23.85
N GLN A 492 -35.67 -25.64 23.23
CA GLN A 492 -34.24 -25.71 23.55
C GLN A 492 -33.49 -24.36 23.63
N ILE A 493 -34.13 -23.17 23.55
CA ILE A 493 -33.37 -21.89 23.51
C ILE A 493 -33.80 -20.85 24.58
N PHE A 494 -34.49 -21.24 25.65
CA PHE A 494 -34.67 -20.35 26.81
C PHE A 494 -34.55 -21.13 28.13
N ALA A 495 -33.34 -21.61 28.43
CA ALA A 495 -32.97 -22.05 29.77
C ALA A 495 -31.93 -21.12 30.44
N ASP A 496 -31.26 -20.23 29.70
CA ASP A 496 -30.31 -19.29 30.28
C ASP A 496 -30.80 -17.86 30.05
N GLY A 497 -31.47 -17.31 31.06
CA GLY A 497 -31.84 -15.91 31.12
C GLY A 497 -30.58 -15.04 31.18
N PHE A 498 -30.34 -14.25 30.14
CA PHE A 498 -29.34 -13.19 30.16
C PHE A 498 -29.93 -11.97 30.88
N ASN A 499 -29.57 -11.83 32.15
CA ASN A 499 -29.87 -10.65 32.97
C ASN A 499 -28.64 -9.73 32.91
N LEU A 500 -28.68 -8.67 32.09
CA LEU A 500 -27.63 -7.65 32.07
C LEU A 500 -27.87 -6.68 33.22
N GLY A 501 -27.37 -7.06 34.38
CA GLY A 501 -27.43 -6.27 35.60
C GLY A 501 -26.44 -6.78 36.62
N ASP A 502 -25.15 -6.86 36.28
CA ASP A 502 -24.08 -6.79 37.28
C ASP A 502 -22.75 -6.38 36.63
N THR A 503 -22.31 -5.18 37.02
CA THR A 503 -20.99 -4.63 36.74
C THR A 503 -19.95 -5.36 37.59
N GLY A 504 -19.00 -6.05 36.96
CA GLY A 504 -17.88 -6.68 37.65
C GLY A 504 -16.70 -6.90 36.72
N ALA A 505 -15.73 -5.98 36.77
CA ALA A 505 -14.48 -6.02 36.03
C ALA A 505 -13.68 -7.31 36.27
N TRP A 506 -13.27 -8.01 35.21
CA TRP A 506 -12.11 -8.91 35.25
C TRP A 506 -11.32 -8.87 33.94
N SER A 507 -10.02 -8.69 34.14
CA SER A 507 -8.90 -8.63 33.19
C SER A 507 -8.73 -9.91 32.36
N VAL A 508 -8.37 -9.74 31.09
CA VAL A 508 -7.90 -10.82 30.20
C VAL A 508 -6.38 -10.92 30.28
N ALA A 509 -5.87 -12.12 30.54
CA ALA A 509 -4.52 -12.53 30.19
C ALA A 509 -4.52 -13.99 29.67
N ILE A 510 -4.40 -14.12 28.34
CA ILE A 510 -3.63 -15.02 27.45
C ILE A 510 -3.47 -16.52 27.88
N PRO A 511 -3.69 -17.50 26.98
CA PRO A 511 -2.86 -17.72 25.78
C PRO A 511 -3.43 -17.19 24.46
#